data_AF-A0A177JTX4-F1
#
_entry.id   AF-A0A177JTX4-F1
#
_cell.length_a   1.000
_cell.length_b   1.000
_cell.length_c   1.000
_cell.angle_alpha   90.00
_cell.angle_beta   90.00
_cell.angle_gamma   90.00
#
_symmetry.space_group_name_H-M   'P 1'
#
loop_
_entity.id
_entity.type
_entity.pdbx_description
1 polymer ?
#
loop_
_entity_poly.entity_id
_entity_poly.type
_entity_poly.pdbx_seq_one_letter_code
_entity_poly.pdbx_strand_id
1 'polypeptide(L)' 'METTMSNVSYYSPAERQREKERQRVLDAARLRDGLVSRDDLRAQNGFLASLEVVNSSIVYQEAFA' A
#
# COMPACT_ATOMS: atom_id res chain seq x y z
N MET A 1 17.52 -21.05 24.04
CA MET A 1 16.55 -20.82 22.96
C MET A 1 15.74 -19.61 23.36
N GLU A 2 15.99 -18.47 22.72
CA GLU A 2 15.32 -17.20 23.00
C GLU A 2 14.00 -17.16 22.23
N THR A 3 12.89 -17.18 22.94
CA THR A 3 11.55 -17.04 22.36
C THR A 3 11.32 -15.56 22.09
N THR A 4 11.45 -15.14 20.83
CA THR A 4 11.02 -13.79 20.40
C THR A 4 9.51 -13.69 20.58
N MET A 5 9.08 -13.19 21.73
CA MET A 5 7.67 -12.87 21.99
C MET A 5 7.25 -11.80 20.98
N SER A 6 6.48 -12.21 19.97
CA SER A 6 5.78 -11.31 19.07
C SER A 6 4.90 -10.40 19.91
N ASN A 7 5.30 -9.14 20.08
CA ASN A 7 4.51 -8.15 20.79
C ASN A 7 3.26 -7.92 19.94
N VAL A 8 2.13 -8.54 20.30
CA VAL A 8 0.87 -8.38 19.58
C VAL A 8 0.34 -6.99 19.94
N SER A 9 0.77 -5.99 19.17
CA SER A 9 0.27 -4.63 19.28
C SER A 9 -1.20 -4.59 18.86
N TYR A 10 -2.02 -3.93 19.68
CA TYR A 10 -3.43 -3.74 19.40
C TYR A 10 -3.58 -2.92 18.11
N TYR A 11 -4.24 -3.51 17.10
CA TYR A 11 -4.52 -2.80 15.86
C TYR A 11 -5.68 -1.83 16.08
N SER A 12 -5.42 -0.53 15.98
CA SER A 12 -6.45 0.51 15.97
C SER A 12 -6.73 0.97 14.53
N PRO A 13 -7.92 0.67 13.99
CA PRO A 13 -8.31 1.15 12.66
C PRO A 13 -8.28 2.68 12.56
N ALA A 14 -8.64 3.39 13.64
CA ALA A 14 -8.65 4.84 13.68
C ALA A 14 -7.24 5.43 13.59
N GLU A 15 -6.27 4.84 14.28
CA GLU A 15 -4.87 5.25 14.18
C GLU A 15 -4.30 4.94 12.80
N ARG A 16 -4.63 3.78 12.25
CA ARG A 16 -4.24 3.42 10.89
C ARG A 16 -4.79 4.41 9.86
N GLN A 17 -6.04 4.85 10.01
CA GLN A 17 -6.65 5.83 9.14
C GLN A 17 -5.92 7.18 9.20
N ARG A 18 -5.60 7.66 10.41
CA ARG A 18 -4.83 8.90 10.60
C ARG A 18 -3.44 8.81 9.95
N GLU A 19 -2.76 7.68 10.13
CA GLU A 19 -1.45 7.47 9.51
C GLU A 19 -1.54 7.48 7.99
N LYS A 20 -2.51 6.78 7.40
CA LYS A 20 -2.71 6.80 5.95
C LYS A 20 -3.01 8.21 5.43
N GLU A 21 -3.76 9.00 6.18
CA GLU A 21 -4.06 10.37 5.77
C GLU A 21 -2.81 11.25 5.78
N ARG A 22 -1.95 11.13 6.80
CA ARG A 22 -0.65 11.81 6.83
C ARG A 22 0.22 11.45 5.62
N GLN A 23 0.28 10.16 5.28
CA GLN A 23 1.03 9.69 4.11
C GLN A 23 0.48 10.27 2.80
N ARG A 24 -0.84 10.33 2.62
CA ARG A 24 -1.45 10.94 1.42
C ARG A 24 -1.10 12.42 1.25
N VAL A 25 -1.12 13.19 2.35
CA VAL A 25 -0.75 14.61 2.31
C VAL A 25 0.72 14.78 1.89
N LEU A 26 1.60 13.92 2.40
CA LEU A 26 3.02 13.93 2.07
C LEU A 26 3.27 13.52 0.61
N ASP A 27 2.61 12.46 0.12
CA ASP A 27 2.69 12.03 -1.28
C ASP A 27 2.18 13.13 -2.22
N ALA A 28 1.09 13.81 -1.86
CA ALA A 28 0.57 14.93 -2.64
C ALA A 28 1.54 16.12 -2.69
N ALA A 29 2.24 16.40 -1.59
CA ALA A 29 3.29 17.43 -1.57
C ALA A 29 4.45 17.04 -2.49
N ARG A 30 4.97 15.82 -2.38
CA ARG A 30 6.05 15.31 -3.23
C ARG A 30 5.71 15.31 -4.71
N LEU A 31 4.46 14.98 -5.06
CA LEU A 31 3.96 15.08 -6.45
C LEU A 31 3.98 16.51 -6.97
N ARG A 32 3.51 17.47 -6.16
CA ARG A 32 3.51 18.90 -6.54
C ARG A 32 4.93 19.44 -6.71
N ASP A 33 5.83 19.02 -5.83
CA ASP A 33 7.23 19.44 -5.85
C ASP A 33 8.06 18.71 -6.92
N GLY A 34 7.46 17.76 -7.66
CA GLY A 34 8.13 16.97 -8.69
C GLY A 34 9.16 15.98 -8.15
N LEU A 35 9.16 15.72 -6.85
CA LEU A 35 10.10 14.82 -6.17
C LEU A 35 9.80 13.34 -6.42
N VAL A 36 8.57 13.03 -6.79
CA VAL A 36 8.09 11.68 -7.09
C VAL A 36 7.12 11.77 -8.27
N SER A 37 7.17 10.79 -9.18
CA SER A 37 6.16 10.68 -10.22
C SER A 37 4.93 9.90 -9.75
N ARG A 38 3.85 9.97 -10.52
CA ARG A 38 2.67 9.12 -10.26
C ARG A 38 2.98 7.62 -10.41
N ASP A 39 3.86 7.27 -11.33
CA ASP A 39 4.27 5.87 -11.53
C ASP A 39 5.10 5.35 -10.37
N ASP A 40 5.98 6.19 -9.79
CA ASP A 40 6.74 5.84 -8.58
C ASP A 40 5.81 5.59 -7.39
N LEU A 41 4.83 6.47 -7.17
CA LEU A 41 3.85 6.26 -6.10
C LEU A 41 3.01 5.00 -6.33
N ARG A 42 2.65 4.69 -7.59
CA ARG A 42 1.94 3.46 -7.93
C ARG A 42 2.79 2.22 -7.66
N ALA A 43 4.07 2.28 -8.00
CA ALA A 43 5.03 1.22 -7.76
C ALA A 43 5.27 1.00 -6.25
N GLN A 44 5.19 2.04 -5.42
CA GLN A 44 5.39 1.95 -3.97
C GLN A 44 4.10 1.54 -3.20
N ASN A 45 2.95 2.03 -3.64
CA ASN A 45 1.67 1.87 -2.91
C ASN A 45 0.79 0.74 -3.44
N GLY A 46 1.15 0.12 -4.56
CA GLY A 46 0.41 -1.01 -5.12
C GLY A 46 0.31 -2.18 -4.14
N PHE A 47 -0.80 -2.91 -4.14
CA PHE A 47 -0.95 -4.11 -3.32
C PHE A 47 0.16 -5.15 -3.61
N LEU A 48 0.56 -5.22 -4.88
CA LEU A 48 1.64 -6.07 -5.37
C LEU A 48 2.99 -5.33 -5.47
N ALA A 49 3.11 -4.11 -4.93
CA ALA A 49 4.35 -3.31 -5.00
C ALA A 49 5.58 -4.06 -4.46
N SER A 50 5.38 -4.86 -3.41
CA SER A 50 6.43 -5.67 -2.78
C SER A 50 6.73 -6.98 -3.51
N LEU A 51 5.98 -7.30 -4.57
CA LEU A 51 6.08 -8.55 -5.30
C LEU A 51 6.54 -8.28 -6.74
N GLU A 52 7.57 -8.99 -7.17
CA GLU A 52 7.94 -9.04 -8.57
C GLU A 52 6.90 -9.87 -9.33
N VAL A 53 6.02 -9.19 -10.07
CA VAL A 53 5.02 -9.86 -10.91
C VAL A 53 5.69 -10.39 -12.17
N VAL A 54 6.18 -11.63 -12.10
CA VAL A 54 6.81 -12.33 -13.23
C VAL A 54 5.81 -12.80 -14.29
N ASN A 55 4.55 -13.01 -13.90
CA ASN A 55 3.45 -13.41 -14.79
C ASN A 55 2.11 -12.98 -14.17
N SER A 56 1.16 -12.50 -14.97
CA SER A 56 -0.20 -12.18 -14.53
C SER A 56 -1.22 -12.53 -15.61
N SER A 57 -2.39 -13.01 -15.19
CA SER A 57 -3.57 -13.18 -16.06
C SER A 57 -4.82 -12.70 -15.33
N ILE A 58 -5.77 -12.12 -16.07
CA ILE A 58 -7.05 -11.66 -15.52
C ILE A 58 -8.13 -12.57 -16.09
N VAL A 59 -8.88 -13.24 -15.21
CA VAL A 59 -10.08 -13.99 -15.58
C VAL A 59 -11.29 -13.21 -15.07
N TYR A 60 -12.07 -12.68 -16.01
CA TYR A 60 -13.30 -11.95 -15.71
C TYR A 60 -14.50 -12.85 -16.02
N GLN A 61 -15.34 -13.11 -15.02
CA GLN A 61 -16.62 -13.82 -15.20
C GLN A 61 -17.74 -12.80 -15.16
N GLU A 62 -18.30 -12.52 -16.33
CA GLU A 62 -19.44 -11.64 -16.50
C GLU A 62 -20.72 -12.46 -16.26
N ALA A 63 -21.40 -12.22 -15.15
CA ALA A 63 -22.72 -12.79 -14.89
C ALA A 63 -23.77 -11.87 -15.53
N PHE A 64 -24.21 -12.21 -16.73
CA PHE A 64 -25.41 -11.59 -17.31
C PHE A 64 -26.64 -12.15 -16.58
N ALA A 65 -27.40 -11.26 -15.94
CA ALA A 65 -28.71 -11.55 -15.33
C ALA A 65 -29.84 -11.34 -16.34
#